data_AF-A0A919C7L6-F1
#
_entry.id   AF-A0A919C7L6-F1
#
_cell.length_a   1.000
_cell.length_b   1.000
_cell.length_c   1.000
_cell.angle_alpha   90.00
_cell.angle_beta   90.00
_cell.angle_gamma   90.00
#
_symmetry.space_group_name_H-M   'P 1'
#
loop_
_entity.id
_entity.type
_entity.pdbx_description
1 polymer ?
#
loop_
_entity_poly.entity_id
_entity_poly.type
_entity_poly.pdbx_seq_one_letter_code
_entity_poly.pdbx_strand_id
1 'polypeptide(L)'
;MPTTQARPEIVVLLCDADIKRKRETNTWNHLDGRPFSKEERDLVLSATRVEFEEIKEQFKRYREYRRTVDEAPDALERFLAPFMERLAEKKLGNAVELMNEDERAELDHLLGLIVEPVRPFAPYTF
;
A
#
# COMPACT_ATOMS: atom_id res chain seq x y z
N MET A 1 15.15 -28.66 1.08
CA MET A 1 15.80 -27.47 1.65
C MET A 1 14.86 -26.89 2.69
N PRO A 2 15.28 -26.63 3.94
CA PRO A 2 14.43 -25.91 4.87
C PRO A 2 14.13 -24.53 4.27
N THR A 3 12.85 -24.18 4.17
CA THR A 3 12.39 -22.85 3.76
C THR A 3 12.91 -21.88 4.80
N THR A 4 13.97 -21.16 4.49
CA THR A 4 14.50 -20.14 5.39
C THR A 4 13.49 -19.00 5.37
N GLN A 5 12.86 -18.74 6.52
CA GLN A 5 11.89 -17.65 6.67
C GLN A 5 12.64 -16.32 6.84
N ALA A 6 12.12 -15.24 6.25
CA ALA A 6 12.69 -13.92 6.42
C ALA A 6 12.62 -13.51 7.90
N ARG A 7 13.73 -12.98 8.43
CA ARG A 7 13.80 -12.40 9.77
C ARG A 7 13.11 -11.03 9.79
N PRO A 8 11.97 -10.87 10.49
CA PRO A 8 11.17 -9.64 10.43
C PRO A 8 11.93 -8.39 10.87
N GLU A 9 12.80 -8.51 11.87
CA GLU A 9 13.62 -7.42 12.40
C GLU A 9 14.58 -6.84 11.35
N ILE A 10 15.13 -7.67 10.46
CA ILE A 10 15.98 -7.21 9.35
C ILE A 10 15.13 -6.57 8.26
N VAL A 11 13.97 -7.14 7.96
CA VAL A 11 13.06 -6.61 6.94
C VAL A 11 12.58 -5.21 7.33
N VAL A 12 12.18 -5.03 8.59
CA VAL A 12 11.77 -3.71 9.12
C VAL A 12 12.91 -2.70 8.99
N LEU A 13 14.13 -3.06 9.41
CA LEU A 13 15.29 -2.16 9.30
C LEU A 13 15.66 -1.82 7.86
N LEU A 14 15.59 -2.78 6.95
CA LEU A 14 15.87 -2.54 5.53
C LEU A 14 14.80 -1.65 4.88
N CYS A 15 13.55 -1.75 5.31
CA CYS A 15 12.46 -0.88 4.87
C CYS A 15 12.58 0.56 5.42
N ASP A 16 13.13 0.71 6.63
CA ASP A 16 13.38 2.01 7.28
C ASP A 16 14.74 2.62 6.90
N ALA A 17 15.56 1.92 6.10
CA ALA A 17 16.85 2.44 5.67
C ALA A 17 16.69 3.53 4.59
N ASP A 18 17.37 4.66 4.78
CA ASP A 18 17.56 5.66 3.74
C ASP A 18 18.59 5.16 2.71
N ILE A 19 18.10 4.38 1.76
CA ILE A 19 18.92 3.79 0.69
C ILE A 19 19.52 4.86 -0.20
N LYS A 20 18.86 6.01 -0.38
CA LYS A 20 19.39 7.11 -1.20
C LYS A 20 20.62 7.69 -0.54
N ARG A 21 20.51 8.09 0.72
CA ARG A 21 21.64 8.61 1.49
C ARG A 21 22.74 7.58 1.63
N LYS A 22 22.42 6.31 1.86
CA LYS A 22 23.40 5.22 1.88
C LYS A 22 24.21 5.13 0.59
N ARG A 23 23.63 5.40 -0.58
CA ARG A 23 24.37 5.41 -1.86
C ARG A 23 25.30 6.62 -1.99
N GLU A 24 24.91 7.76 -1.43
CA GLU A 24 25.65 9.02 -1.52
C GLU A 24 26.80 9.09 -0.48
N THR A 25 26.54 8.66 0.75
CA THR A 25 27.46 8.81 1.89
C THR A 25 28.13 7.51 2.30
N ASN A 26 27.68 6.37 1.77
CA ASN A 26 28.06 5.03 2.23
C ASN A 26 27.80 4.79 3.72
N THR A 27 26.85 5.51 4.33
CA THR A 27 26.45 5.34 5.73
C THR A 27 25.00 4.87 5.84
N TRP A 28 24.75 3.93 6.75
CA TRP A 28 23.41 3.46 7.07
C TRP A 28 22.72 4.46 7.99
N ASN A 29 21.57 4.95 7.56
CA ASN A 29 20.73 5.89 8.31
C ASN A 29 19.28 5.44 8.17
N HIS A 30 18.48 5.75 9.18
CA HIS A 30 17.03 5.67 9.14
C HIS A 30 16.46 6.73 8.19
N LEU A 31 15.23 6.54 7.73
CA LEU A 31 14.51 7.51 6.89
C LEU A 31 14.31 8.87 7.56
N ASP A 32 14.27 8.90 8.91
CA ASP A 32 14.23 10.14 9.68
C ASP A 32 15.59 10.87 9.78
N GLY A 33 16.64 10.29 9.20
CA GLY A 33 17.98 10.85 9.13
C GLY A 33 18.90 10.49 10.29
N ARG A 34 18.42 9.77 11.32
CA ARG A 34 19.27 9.25 12.40
C ARG A 34 20.22 8.16 11.86
N PRO A 35 21.49 8.11 12.31
CA PRO A 35 22.39 7.02 11.93
C PRO A 35 21.93 5.71 12.59
N PHE A 36 22.18 4.59 11.92
CA PHE A 36 22.00 3.27 12.54
C PHE A 36 22.98 3.11 13.70
N SER A 37 22.52 2.46 14.77
CA SER A 37 23.37 1.90 15.81
C SER A 37 24.28 0.79 15.25
N LYS A 38 25.24 0.36 16.07
CA LYS A 38 26.15 -0.72 15.69
C LYS A 38 25.37 -2.03 15.49
N GLU A 39 24.44 -2.31 16.38
CA GLU A 39 23.62 -3.52 16.39
C GLU A 39 22.70 -3.56 15.15
N GLU A 40 22.04 -2.45 14.82
CA GLU A 40 21.19 -2.35 13.62
C GLU A 40 22.01 -2.54 12.34
N ARG A 41 23.20 -1.93 12.28
CA ARG A 41 24.09 -2.08 11.14
C ARG A 41 24.56 -3.53 10.99
N ASP A 42 25.00 -4.16 12.07
CA ASP A 42 25.47 -5.56 12.04
C ASP A 42 24.32 -6.49 11.64
N LEU A 43 23.10 -6.22 12.09
CA LEU A 43 21.90 -6.96 11.74
C LEU A 43 21.56 -6.83 10.24
N VAL A 44 21.53 -5.62 9.70
CA VAL A 44 21.26 -5.36 8.27
C VAL A 44 22.37 -5.89 7.36
N LEU A 45 23.63 -5.88 7.81
CA LEU A 45 24.73 -6.51 7.08
C LEU A 45 24.63 -8.04 7.06
N SER A 46 23.91 -8.65 8.00
CA SER A 46 23.62 -10.09 8.02
C SER A 46 22.43 -10.50 7.13
N ALA A 47 21.78 -9.54 6.46
CA ALA A 47 20.65 -9.80 5.59
C ALA A 47 21.01 -10.78 4.47
N THR A 48 20.14 -11.75 4.23
CA THR A 48 20.28 -12.71 3.15
C THR A 48 19.33 -12.34 2.02
N ARG A 49 19.42 -13.09 0.92
CA ARG A 49 18.48 -12.97 -0.19
C ARG A 49 17.02 -13.11 0.24
N VAL A 50 16.73 -13.93 1.26
CA VAL A 50 15.36 -14.17 1.73
C VAL A 50 14.70 -12.88 2.20
N GLU A 51 15.40 -12.07 3.00
CA GLU A 51 14.87 -10.79 3.46
C GLU A 51 14.67 -9.79 2.31
N PHE A 52 15.54 -9.80 1.30
CA PHE A 52 15.35 -8.96 0.12
C PHE A 52 14.14 -9.38 -0.74
N GLU A 53 13.87 -10.67 -0.90
CA GLU A 53 12.67 -11.13 -1.60
C GLU A 53 11.39 -10.78 -0.82
N GLU A 54 11.42 -10.90 0.51
CA GLU A 54 10.30 -10.49 1.38
C GLU A 54 9.97 -9.00 1.20
N ILE A 55 10.99 -8.13 1.20
CA ILE A 55 10.81 -6.69 0.95
C ILE A 55 10.17 -6.43 -0.41
N LYS A 56 10.60 -7.15 -1.46
CA LYS A 56 10.00 -7.00 -2.80
C LYS A 56 8.52 -7.39 -2.81
N GLU A 57 8.16 -8.48 -2.14
CA GLU A 57 6.76 -8.91 -2.04
C GLU A 57 5.92 -7.89 -1.27
N GLN A 58 6.44 -7.32 -0.19
CA GLN A 58 5.74 -6.25 0.54
C GLN A 58 5.55 -4.99 -0.31
N PHE A 59 6.59 -4.57 -1.06
CA PHE A 59 6.45 -3.44 -1.99
C PHE A 59 5.49 -3.74 -3.14
N LYS A 60 5.41 -5.00 -3.59
CA LYS A 60 4.45 -5.42 -4.61
C LYS A 60 3.02 -5.26 -4.09
N ARG A 61 2.70 -5.79 -2.90
CA ARG A 61 1.37 -5.62 -2.27
C ARG A 61 1.01 -4.15 -2.05
N TYR A 62 1.97 -3.35 -1.59
CA TYR A 62 1.75 -1.91 -1.44
C TYR A 62 1.46 -1.21 -2.77
N ARG A 63 2.16 -1.57 -3.86
CA ARG A 63 1.87 -1.02 -5.19
C ARG A 63 0.52 -1.46 -5.72
N GLU A 64 0.10 -2.69 -5.42
CA GLU A 64 -1.24 -3.18 -5.77
C GLU A 64 -2.32 -2.41 -5.01
N TYR A 65 -2.18 -2.24 -3.69
CA TYR A 65 -3.06 -1.38 -2.88
C TYR A 65 -3.14 0.05 -3.44
N ARG A 66 -1.98 0.67 -3.71
CA ARG A 66 -1.94 2.02 -4.28
C ARG A 66 -2.66 2.10 -5.63
N ARG A 67 -2.46 1.10 -6.48
CA ARG A 67 -3.14 1.04 -7.78
C ARG A 67 -4.66 0.97 -7.60
N THR A 68 -5.14 0.13 -6.69
CA THR A 68 -6.59 0.04 -6.37
C THR A 68 -7.14 1.38 -5.90
N VAL A 69 -6.43 2.10 -5.04
CA VAL A 69 -6.86 3.43 -4.57
C VAL A 69 -6.80 4.48 -5.70
N ASP A 70 -5.72 4.49 -6.49
CA ASP A 70 -5.54 5.42 -7.60
C ASP A 70 -6.60 5.20 -8.71
N GLU A 71 -7.04 3.95 -8.93
CA GLU A 71 -8.07 3.57 -9.93
C GLU A 71 -9.51 3.69 -9.40
N ALA A 72 -9.71 3.88 -8.09
CA ALA A 72 -11.03 3.92 -7.47
C ALA A 72 -11.97 5.02 -8.02
N PRO A 73 -11.52 6.25 -8.31
CA PRO A 73 -12.38 7.28 -8.91
C PRO A 73 -12.96 6.86 -10.27
N ASP A 74 -12.13 6.31 -11.15
CA ASP A 74 -12.55 5.81 -12.46
C ASP A 74 -13.49 4.60 -12.31
N ALA A 75 -13.22 3.72 -11.34
CA ALA A 75 -14.08 2.59 -11.03
C ALA A 75 -15.47 3.06 -10.54
N LEU A 76 -15.51 4.06 -9.67
CA LEU A 76 -16.75 4.68 -9.18
C LEU A 76 -17.56 5.31 -10.32
N GLU A 77 -16.92 6.02 -11.24
CA GLU A 77 -17.60 6.61 -12.40
C GLU A 77 -18.24 5.53 -13.28
N ARG A 78 -17.49 4.47 -13.61
CA ARG A 78 -18.00 3.34 -14.41
C ARG A 78 -19.13 2.61 -13.70
N PHE A 79 -19.02 2.42 -12.38
CA PHE A 79 -20.05 1.79 -11.56
C PHE A 79 -21.35 2.62 -11.55
N LEU A 80 -21.26 3.94 -11.42
CA LEU A 80 -22.43 4.83 -11.35
C LEU A 80 -23.08 5.08 -12.72
N ALA A 81 -22.33 5.00 -13.82
CA ALA A 81 -22.80 5.28 -15.18
C ALA A 81 -24.18 4.66 -15.52
N PRO A 82 -24.41 3.33 -15.36
CA PRO A 82 -25.69 2.71 -15.72
C PRO A 82 -26.87 3.21 -14.87
N PHE A 83 -26.65 3.59 -13.62
CA PHE A 83 -27.69 4.17 -12.77
C PHE A 83 -28.02 5.59 -13.23
N MET A 84 -27.00 6.40 -13.52
CA MET A 84 -27.15 7.78 -13.97
C MET A 84 -27.85 7.88 -15.34
N GLU A 85 -27.67 6.90 -16.22
CA GLU A 85 -28.36 6.84 -17.52
C GLU A 85 -29.87 6.63 -17.39
N ARG A 86 -30.32 5.95 -16.34
CA ARG A 86 -31.74 5.65 -16.10
C ARG A 86 -32.49 6.81 -15.44
N LEU A 87 -31.78 7.82 -14.94
CA LEU A 87 -32.35 8.92 -14.19
C LEU A 87 -32.63 10.14 -15.06
N ALA A 88 -33.84 10.70 -14.93
CA ALA A 88 -34.17 12.00 -15.51
C ALA A 88 -33.37 13.13 -14.85
N GLU A 89 -33.13 13.03 -13.54
CA GLU A 89 -32.28 13.94 -12.77
C GLU A 89 -31.07 13.19 -12.20
N LYS A 90 -29.88 13.49 -12.72
CA LYS A 90 -28.60 12.80 -12.43
C LYS A 90 -28.01 13.22 -11.08
N LYS A 91 -28.67 12.81 -10.00
CA LYS A 91 -28.20 12.98 -8.62
C LYS A 91 -27.81 11.63 -8.04
N LEU A 92 -26.71 11.59 -7.29
CA LEU A 92 -26.24 10.38 -6.61
C LEU A 92 -27.31 9.81 -5.67
N GLY A 93 -28.02 10.66 -4.92
CA GLY A 93 -29.12 10.21 -4.04
C GLY A 93 -30.21 9.44 -4.80
N ASN A 94 -30.58 9.89 -6.00
CA ASN A 94 -31.56 9.20 -6.84
C ASN A 94 -31.00 7.89 -7.41
N ALA A 95 -29.69 7.82 -7.69
CA ALA A 95 -29.04 6.60 -8.16
C ALA A 95 -29.01 5.53 -7.07
N VAL A 96 -28.77 5.93 -5.82
CA VAL A 96 -28.81 5.04 -4.66
C VAL A 96 -30.19 4.39 -4.47
N GLU A 97 -31.28 5.09 -4.78
CA GLU A 97 -32.64 4.51 -4.74
C GLU A 97 -32.85 3.36 -5.74
N LEU A 98 -32.06 3.30 -6.82
CA LEU A 98 -32.10 2.23 -7.81
C LEU A 98 -31.24 1.02 -7.44
N MET A 99 -30.38 1.15 -6.43
CA MET A 99 -29.41 0.12 -6.05
C MET A 99 -29.99 -0.88 -5.06
N ASN A 100 -29.66 -2.15 -5.29
CA ASN A 100 -29.85 -3.22 -4.31
C ASN A 100 -28.78 -3.17 -3.19
N GLU A 101 -28.82 -4.12 -2.26
CA GLU A 101 -27.92 -4.17 -1.12
C GLU A 101 -26.46 -4.40 -1.51
N ASP A 102 -26.19 -5.31 -2.45
CA ASP A 102 -24.84 -5.60 -2.94
C ASP A 102 -24.25 -4.40 -3.69
N GLU A 103 -25.06 -3.72 -4.50
CA GLU A 103 -24.67 -2.50 -5.22
C GLU A 103 -24.39 -1.34 -4.25
N ARG A 104 -25.14 -1.23 -3.15
CA ARG A 104 -24.86 -0.24 -2.10
C ARG A 104 -23.57 -0.56 -1.36
N ALA A 105 -23.31 -1.83 -1.06
CA ALA A 105 -22.06 -2.26 -0.43
C ALA A 105 -20.85 -1.94 -1.33
N GLU A 106 -20.97 -2.16 -2.64
CA GLU A 106 -19.92 -1.81 -3.61
C GLU A 106 -19.72 -0.28 -3.70
N LEU A 107 -20.80 0.50 -3.71
CA LEU A 107 -20.71 1.96 -3.66
C LEU A 107 -19.96 2.43 -2.41
N ASP A 108 -20.32 1.91 -1.24
CA ASP A 108 -19.67 2.25 0.03
C ASP A 108 -18.20 1.84 0.03
N HIS A 109 -17.86 0.69 -0.55
CA HIS A 109 -16.47 0.25 -0.71
C HIS A 109 -15.65 1.22 -1.58
N LEU A 110 -16.15 1.59 -2.77
CA LEU A 110 -15.49 2.51 -3.68
C LEU A 110 -15.35 3.91 -3.09
N LEU A 111 -16.38 4.41 -2.40
CA LEU A 111 -16.32 5.67 -1.68
C LEU A 111 -15.29 5.61 -0.53
N GLY A 112 -15.23 4.50 0.20
CA GLY A 112 -14.22 4.27 1.22
C GLY A 112 -12.80 4.39 0.67
N LEU A 113 -12.53 3.79 -0.49
CA LEU A 113 -11.22 3.88 -1.16
C LEU A 113 -10.84 5.32 -1.57
N ILE A 114 -11.82 6.16 -1.90
CA ILE A 114 -11.59 7.54 -2.37
C ILE A 114 -11.45 8.53 -1.21
N VAL A 115 -12.25 8.35 -0.16
CA VAL A 115 -12.31 9.29 0.97
C VAL A 115 -11.21 9.01 1.99
N GLU A 116 -10.80 7.75 2.17
CA GLU A 116 -9.71 7.41 3.07
C GLU A 116 -8.36 7.93 2.53
N PRO A 117 -7.54 8.59 3.36
CA PRO A 117 -6.18 8.94 2.97
C PRO A 117 -5.38 7.68 2.61
N VAL A 118 -4.60 7.76 1.53
CA VAL A 118 -3.71 6.66 1.13
C VAL A 118 -2.79 6.31 2.29
N ARG A 119 -2.84 5.05 2.74
CA ARG A 119 -1.99 4.59 3.83
C ARG A 119 -0.53 4.64 3.37
N PRO A 120 0.39 5.22 4.15
CA PRO A 120 1.81 5.16 3.81
C PRO A 120 2.30 3.72 3.89
N PHE A 121 3.39 3.44 3.18
CA PHE A 121 4.05 2.14 3.28
C PHE A 121 4.50 1.87 4.73
N ALA A 122 4.19 0.69 5.22
CA ALA A 122 4.61 0.17 6.51
C ALA A 122 4.86 -1.34 6.35
N PRO A 123 5.98 -1.88 6.87
CA PRO A 123 6.27 -3.31 6.77
C PRO A 123 5.13 -4.16 7.34
N TYR A 124 4.84 -5.30 6.70
CA TYR A 124 3.84 -6.28 7.12
C TYR A 124 2.39 -5.75 7.28
N THR A 125 2.06 -4.63 6.63
CA THR A 125 0.74 -4.00 6.71
C THR A 125 -0.17 -4.33 5.52
N PHE A 126 0.39 -4.70 4.37
CA PHE A 126 -0.31 -4.90 3.09
C PHE A 126 -0.25 -6.35 2.60
#